data_AF-A0A6N9QDQ4-F1
#
_entry.id   AF-A0A6N9QDQ4-F1
#
_cell.length_a   1.000
_cell.length_b   1.000
_cell.length_c   1.000
_cell.angle_alpha   90.00
_cell.angle_beta   90.00
_cell.angle_gamma   90.00
#
_symmetry.space_group_name_H-M   'P 1'
#
loop_
_entity.id
_entity.type
_entity.pdbx_description
1 polymer ?
#
loop_
_entity_poly.entity_id
_entity_poly.type
_entity_poly.pdbx_seq_one_letter_code
_entity_poly.pdbx_strand_id
1 'polypeptide(L)'
;MLTLRKLKEMVDNPGTDQRIPSAKHLLEHEKAVAWRRLGEDAEIRTYQNGYALYRVHQAVTVFPIHACGGYCGYQHGVKDAPCVESERFGQEAWYLRLVLEGEDRICHNQEAKERMRTISYSVISEDWQAMTTGYIE
;
A
#
# COMPACT_ATOMS: atom_id res chain seq x y z
N MET A 1 -19.08 -3.95 18.28
CA MET A 1 -18.04 -3.95 17.23
C MET A 1 -17.85 -2.53 16.71
N LEU A 2 -16.62 -2.05 16.56
CA LEU A 2 -16.34 -0.74 15.95
C LEU A 2 -16.46 -0.87 14.42
N THR A 3 -17.29 -0.03 13.80
CA THR A 3 -17.51 -0.02 12.36
C THR A 3 -16.59 1.00 11.69
N LEU A 4 -16.35 0.87 10.37
CA LEU A 4 -15.52 1.85 9.65
C LEU A 4 -16.13 3.25 9.68
N ARG A 5 -17.47 3.38 9.57
CA ARG A 5 -18.16 4.67 9.66
C ARG A 5 -17.89 5.36 11.01
N LYS A 6 -18.07 4.64 12.12
CA LYS A 6 -17.80 5.17 13.47
C LYS A 6 -16.33 5.52 13.67
N LEU A 7 -15.42 4.70 13.15
CA LEU A 7 -13.99 5.01 13.20
C LEU A 7 -13.68 6.33 12.48
N LYS A 8 -14.23 6.56 11.29
CA LYS A 8 -14.07 7.83 10.54
C LYS A 8 -14.60 9.03 11.34
N GLU A 9 -15.72 8.88 12.03
CA GLU A 9 -16.28 9.93 12.91
C GLU A 9 -15.40 10.24 14.15
N MET A 10 -14.59 9.27 14.60
CA MET A 10 -13.75 9.40 15.79
C MET A 10 -12.37 10.02 15.53
N VAL A 11 -11.90 10.01 14.28
CA VAL A 11 -10.56 10.46 13.89
C VAL A 11 -10.64 11.70 13.01
N ASP A 12 -9.56 12.46 12.98
CA ASP A 12 -9.47 13.66 12.16
C ASP A 12 -9.45 13.28 10.67
N ASN A 13 -9.84 14.23 9.81
CA ASN A 13 -9.67 14.12 8.37
C ASN A 13 -8.46 14.97 7.95
N PRO A 14 -7.30 14.35 7.60
CA PRO A 14 -6.07 15.09 7.32
C PRO A 14 -6.12 15.94 6.03
N GLY A 15 -7.22 15.91 5.28
CA GLY A 15 -7.32 16.60 4.00
C GLY A 15 -6.42 15.97 2.92
N THR A 16 -6.45 16.52 1.71
CA THR A 16 -5.71 15.98 0.56
C THR A 16 -4.25 16.46 0.50
N ASP A 17 -3.93 17.57 1.15
CA ASP A 17 -2.67 18.29 0.91
C ASP A 17 -1.64 18.09 2.04
N GLN A 18 -1.98 17.31 3.07
CA GLN A 18 -1.06 17.02 4.16
C GLN A 18 -0.04 15.95 3.77
N ARG A 19 1.22 16.22 4.13
CA ARG A 19 2.31 15.25 4.04
C ARG A 19 1.98 14.03 4.89
N ILE A 20 2.02 12.86 4.27
CA ILE A 20 1.78 11.58 4.96
C ILE A 20 2.86 11.39 6.05
N PRO A 21 2.48 11.16 7.32
CA PRO A 21 3.42 10.93 8.41
C PRO A 21 4.15 9.59 8.24
N SER A 22 5.35 9.50 8.81
CA SER A 22 6.10 8.24 8.82
C SER A 22 5.50 7.25 9.82
N ALA A 23 5.69 5.95 9.58
CA ALA A 23 5.27 4.90 10.51
C ALA A 23 5.88 5.09 11.91
N LYS A 24 7.15 5.53 11.98
CA LYS A 24 7.85 5.84 13.24
C LYS A 24 7.15 6.96 14.00
N HIS A 25 6.83 8.07 13.32
CA HIS A 25 6.11 9.19 13.91
C HIS A 25 4.76 8.76 14.51
N LEU A 26 3.99 7.96 13.76
CA LEU A 26 2.71 7.45 14.25
C LEU A 26 2.88 6.59 15.52
N LEU A 27 3.88 5.71 15.55
CA LEU A 27 4.11 4.81 16.69
C LEU A 27 4.60 5.54 17.95
N GLU A 28 5.37 6.61 17.79
CA GLU A 28 6.01 7.32 18.91
C GLU A 28 5.19 8.49 19.44
N HIS A 29 4.42 9.18 18.58
CA HIS A 29 3.83 10.48 18.92
C HIS A 29 2.31 10.53 18.78
N GLU A 30 1.70 9.62 18.03
CA GLU A 30 0.26 9.69 17.76
C GLU A 30 -0.53 8.74 18.67
N LYS A 31 -1.71 9.21 19.07
CA LYS A 31 -2.63 8.41 19.89
C LYS A 31 -3.35 7.38 19.02
N ALA A 32 -3.10 6.10 19.30
CA ALA A 32 -3.84 5.01 18.67
C ALA A 32 -5.31 4.99 19.14
N VAL A 33 -6.23 4.88 18.19
CA VAL A 33 -7.69 4.85 18.41
C VAL A 33 -8.22 3.42 18.33
N ALA A 34 -7.71 2.63 17.38
CA ALA A 34 -7.99 1.21 17.31
C ALA A 34 -6.74 0.43 16.88
N TRP A 35 -6.65 -0.81 17.35
CA TRP A 35 -5.61 -1.75 16.94
C TRP A 35 -6.23 -3.12 16.76
N ARG A 36 -5.74 -3.85 15.77
CA ARG A 36 -6.11 -5.24 15.54
C ARG A 36 -4.93 -6.03 15.01
N ARG A 37 -4.70 -7.19 15.61
CA ARG A 37 -3.83 -8.24 15.09
C ARG A 37 -4.60 -9.12 14.10
N LEU A 38 -3.93 -9.53 13.02
CA LEU A 38 -4.47 -10.30 11.90
C LEU A 38 -3.55 -11.51 11.69
N GLY A 39 -3.94 -12.66 12.25
CA GLY A 39 -3.06 -13.82 12.29
C GLY A 39 -1.79 -13.56 13.11
N GLU A 40 -0.69 -14.19 12.74
CA GLU A 40 0.57 -14.09 13.49
C GLU A 40 1.42 -12.88 13.07
N ASP A 41 1.43 -12.54 11.78
CA ASP A 41 2.41 -11.61 11.20
C ASP A 41 1.87 -10.26 10.74
N ALA A 42 0.55 -10.06 10.76
CA ALA A 42 -0.07 -8.82 10.32
C ALA A 42 -0.75 -8.07 11.47
N GLU A 43 -0.68 -6.74 11.42
CA GLU A 43 -1.42 -5.86 12.31
C GLU A 43 -1.82 -4.57 11.61
N ILE A 44 -2.89 -3.97 12.12
CA ILE A 44 -3.38 -2.66 11.69
C ILE A 44 -3.68 -1.77 12.89
N ARG A 45 -3.19 -0.53 12.84
CA ARG A 45 -3.38 0.52 13.84
C ARG A 45 -4.00 1.74 13.17
N THR A 46 -4.93 2.39 13.85
CA THR A 46 -5.51 3.67 13.42
C THR A 46 -5.22 4.73 14.47
N TYR A 47 -5.02 5.97 14.04
CA TYR A 47 -4.57 7.06 14.88
C TYR A 47 -5.53 8.23 14.84
N GLN A 48 -5.50 9.04 15.91
CA GLN A 48 -6.40 10.18 16.07
C GLN A 48 -6.29 11.18 14.92
N ASN A 49 -5.09 11.35 14.35
CA ASN A 49 -4.84 12.22 13.19
C ASN A 49 -5.39 11.70 11.84
N GLY A 50 -6.16 10.61 11.83
CA GLY A 50 -6.83 10.11 10.63
C GLY A 50 -6.04 9.18 9.75
N TYR A 51 -4.85 8.74 10.19
CA TYR A 51 -4.02 7.78 9.46
C TYR A 51 -4.14 6.36 10.02
N ALA A 52 -3.99 5.38 9.12
CA ALA A 52 -3.82 3.98 9.45
C ALA A 52 -2.38 3.56 9.13
N LEU A 53 -1.82 2.70 9.99
CA LEU A 53 -0.58 1.98 9.79
C LEU A 53 -0.91 0.50 9.63
N TYR A 54 -0.58 -0.06 8.48
CA TYR A 54 -0.67 -1.48 8.21
C TYR A 54 0.74 -2.08 8.15
N ARG A 55 0.94 -3.20 8.83
CA ARG A 55 2.20 -3.94 8.83
C ARG A 55 1.94 -5.41 8.59
N VAL A 56 2.71 -6.02 7.69
CA VAL A 56 2.80 -7.47 7.50
C VAL A 56 4.28 -7.85 7.38
N HIS A 57 4.74 -8.76 8.25
CA HIS A 57 6.17 -9.05 8.43
C HIS A 57 7.02 -7.76 8.60
N GLN A 58 7.93 -7.49 7.66
CA GLN A 58 8.80 -6.30 7.65
C GLN A 58 8.25 -5.16 6.78
N ALA A 59 7.17 -5.39 6.03
CA ALA A 59 6.56 -4.37 5.17
C ALA A 59 5.59 -3.52 6.00
N VAL A 60 5.66 -2.20 5.80
CA VAL A 60 4.78 -1.23 6.46
C VAL A 60 4.29 -0.23 5.45
N THR A 61 3.04 0.19 5.60
CA THR A 61 2.44 1.28 4.82
C THR A 61 1.58 2.15 5.72
N VAL A 62 1.52 3.43 5.38
CA VAL A 62 0.71 4.44 6.08
C VAL A 62 -0.20 5.11 5.07
N PHE A 63 -1.48 5.27 5.40
CA PHE A 63 -2.47 5.85 4.51
C PHE A 63 -3.63 6.52 5.26
N PRO A 64 -4.28 7.53 4.66
CA PRO A 64 -5.41 8.21 5.28
C PRO A 64 -6.68 7.33 5.28
N ILE A 65 -7.33 7.21 6.44
CA ILE A 65 -8.55 6.41 6.65
C ILE A 65 -9.70 6.96 5.80
N HIS A 66 -9.82 8.28 5.73
CA HIS A 66 -10.90 8.96 5.02
C HIS A 66 -10.87 8.75 3.50
N ALA A 67 -9.69 8.51 2.92
CA ALA A 67 -9.54 8.20 1.50
C ALA A 67 -9.97 6.78 1.12
N CYS A 68 -10.15 5.88 2.10
CA CYS A 68 -10.59 4.52 1.83
C CYS A 68 -12.09 4.50 1.47
N GLY A 69 -12.39 4.34 0.19
CA GLY A 69 -13.74 4.27 -0.36
C GLY A 69 -14.20 2.82 -0.62
N GLY A 70 -14.92 2.61 -1.72
CA GLY A 70 -15.24 1.26 -2.20
C GLY A 70 -14.00 0.45 -2.55
N TYR A 71 -14.21 -0.78 -2.97
CA TYR A 71 -13.14 -1.70 -3.37
C TYR A 71 -13.59 -2.53 -4.56
N CYS A 72 -12.78 -2.59 -5.60
CA CYS A 72 -12.93 -3.53 -6.70
C CYS A 72 -11.77 -4.50 -6.62
N GLY A 73 -12.06 -5.80 -6.59
CA GLY A 73 -11.01 -6.81 -6.55
C GLY A 73 -10.12 -6.74 -7.79
N TYR A 74 -8.83 -7.03 -7.63
CA TYR A 74 -7.97 -7.26 -8.78
C TYR A 74 -8.13 -8.70 -9.28
N GLN A 75 -8.60 -8.88 -10.51
CA GLN A 75 -8.59 -10.16 -11.21
C GLN A 75 -7.99 -9.99 -12.59
N HIS A 76 -6.85 -10.65 -12.81
CA HIS A 76 -6.18 -10.63 -14.11
C HIS A 76 -7.09 -11.20 -15.21
N GLY A 77 -7.33 -10.41 -16.26
CA GLY A 77 -8.13 -10.84 -17.41
C GLY A 77 -9.65 -10.77 -17.23
N VAL A 78 -10.17 -10.26 -16.10
CA VAL A 78 -11.61 -10.09 -15.87
C VAL A 78 -11.98 -8.61 -16.03
N LYS A 79 -12.87 -8.31 -16.99
CA LYS A 79 -13.32 -6.93 -17.26
C LYS A 79 -14.27 -6.37 -16.19
N ASP A 80 -15.03 -7.23 -15.52
CA ASP A 80 -16.03 -6.86 -14.53
C ASP A 80 -15.72 -7.49 -13.18
N ALA A 81 -14.56 -7.13 -12.60
CA ALA A 81 -14.24 -7.59 -11.27
C ALA A 81 -15.29 -7.08 -10.26
N PRO A 82 -15.74 -7.91 -9.31
CA PRO A 82 -16.77 -7.53 -8.37
C PRO A 82 -16.31 -6.33 -7.53
N CYS A 83 -17.16 -5.31 -7.49
CA CYS A 83 -16.97 -4.11 -6.68
C CYS A 83 -17.89 -4.12 -5.47
N VAL A 84 -17.36 -3.61 -4.36
CA VAL A 84 -18.07 -3.40 -3.11
C VAL A 84 -18.11 -1.91 -2.85
N GLU A 85 -19.33 -1.38 -2.70
CA GLU A 85 -19.57 0.04 -2.46
C GLU A 85 -19.02 0.51 -1.12
N SER A 86 -18.60 1.78 -1.08
CA SER A 86 -18.05 2.43 0.12
C SER A 86 -19.01 2.36 1.32
N GLU A 87 -20.31 2.53 1.07
CA GLU A 87 -21.33 2.51 2.11
C GLU A 87 -21.38 1.16 2.84
N ARG A 88 -21.24 0.05 2.10
CA ARG A 88 -21.23 -1.29 2.67
C ARG A 88 -20.07 -1.45 3.64
N PHE A 89 -18.86 -1.05 3.25
CA PHE A 89 -17.71 -1.07 4.16
C PHE A 89 -17.91 -0.19 5.40
N GLY A 90 -18.65 0.92 5.29
CA GLY A 90 -18.97 1.78 6.42
C GLY A 90 -19.72 1.05 7.55
N GLN A 91 -20.54 0.06 7.21
CA GLN A 91 -21.33 -0.74 8.15
C GLN A 91 -20.56 -1.95 8.71
N GLU A 92 -19.52 -2.36 8.00
CA GLU A 92 -18.67 -3.49 8.37
C GLU A 92 -17.64 -3.14 9.44
N ALA A 93 -16.93 -4.15 9.93
CA ALA A 93 -15.86 -3.98 10.90
C ALA A 93 -14.75 -3.05 10.36
N TRP A 94 -14.29 -2.13 11.21
CA TRP A 94 -13.43 -1.00 10.82
C TRP A 94 -12.17 -1.38 10.04
N TYR A 95 -11.61 -2.56 10.30
CA TYR A 95 -10.33 -2.98 9.74
C TYR A 95 -10.46 -3.60 8.35
N LEU A 96 -11.65 -4.06 7.92
CA LEU A 96 -11.78 -4.88 6.71
C LEU A 96 -11.34 -4.12 5.45
N ARG A 97 -11.93 -2.93 5.20
CA ARG A 97 -11.53 -2.10 4.05
C ARG A 97 -10.08 -1.60 4.15
N LEU A 98 -9.63 -1.31 5.37
CA LEU A 98 -8.30 -0.77 5.60
C LEU A 98 -7.20 -1.83 5.39
N VAL A 99 -7.47 -3.10 5.71
CA VAL A 99 -6.54 -4.20 5.40
C VAL A 99 -6.40 -4.38 3.89
N LEU A 100 -7.51 -4.35 3.14
CA LEU A 100 -7.46 -4.41 1.67
C LEU A 100 -6.61 -3.28 1.08
N GLU A 101 -6.77 -2.05 1.59
CA GLU A 101 -5.92 -0.91 1.21
C GLU A 101 -4.44 -1.17 1.52
N GLY A 102 -4.17 -1.73 2.70
CA GLY A 102 -2.83 -2.02 3.17
C GLY A 102 -2.11 -3.07 2.31
N GLU A 103 -2.81 -4.15 1.96
CA GLU A 103 -2.33 -5.20 1.07
C GLU A 103 -2.00 -4.66 -0.32
N ASP A 104 -2.94 -3.95 -0.96
CA ASP A 104 -2.74 -3.38 -2.29
C ASP A 104 -1.53 -2.43 -2.32
N ARG A 105 -1.36 -1.59 -1.29
CA ARG A 105 -0.23 -0.67 -1.19
C ARG A 105 1.10 -1.39 -1.02
N ILE A 106 1.14 -2.44 -0.20
CA ILE A 106 2.36 -3.22 -0.01
C ILE A 106 2.74 -3.95 -1.29
N CYS A 107 1.76 -4.59 -1.95
CA CYS A 107 1.95 -5.23 -3.25
C CYS A 107 2.49 -4.24 -4.29
N HIS A 108 1.83 -3.09 -4.45
CA HIS A 108 2.27 -2.03 -5.38
C HIS A 108 3.69 -1.54 -5.07
N ASN A 109 4.01 -1.32 -3.79
CA ASN A 109 5.35 -0.87 -3.37
C ASN A 109 6.43 -1.93 -3.63
N GLN A 110 6.09 -3.22 -3.52
CA GLN A 110 6.99 -4.33 -3.85
C GLN A 110 7.22 -4.40 -5.36
N GLU A 111 6.17 -4.37 -6.18
CA GLU A 111 6.27 -4.34 -7.64
C GLU A 111 7.12 -3.16 -8.12
N ALA A 112 6.91 -1.96 -7.56
CA ALA A 112 7.69 -0.78 -7.91
C ALA A 112 9.18 -0.96 -7.61
N LYS A 113 9.52 -1.57 -6.45
CA LYS A 113 10.91 -1.89 -6.07
C LYS A 113 11.53 -2.93 -7.00
N GLU A 114 10.77 -3.93 -7.41
CA GLU A 114 11.22 -4.96 -8.35
C GLU A 114 11.49 -4.36 -9.74
N ARG A 115 10.58 -3.54 -10.25
CA ARG A 115 10.79 -2.83 -11.53
C ARG A 115 12.02 -1.92 -11.51
N MET A 116 12.28 -1.23 -10.39
CA MET A 116 13.50 -0.43 -10.23
C MET A 116 14.79 -1.27 -10.20
N ARG A 117 14.71 -2.54 -9.79
CA ARG A 117 15.85 -3.47 -9.77
C ARG A 117 16.08 -4.15 -11.13
N THR A 118 15.09 -4.13 -12.02
CA THR A 118 15.19 -4.71 -13.36
C THR A 118 15.85 -3.72 -14.32
N ILE A 119 17.13 -3.95 -14.63
CA ILE A 119 17.82 -3.25 -15.72
C ILE A 119 17.47 -3.98 -17.03
N SER A 120 16.87 -3.27 -18.00
CA SER A 120 16.66 -3.82 -19.35
C SER A 120 18.01 -4.01 -20.06
N TYR A 121 18.32 -5.23 -20.47
CA TYR A 121 19.52 -5.61 -21.24
C TYR A 121 19.48 -5.16 -22.72
N SER A 122 18.73 -4.11 -23.04
CA SER A 122 18.52 -3.65 -24.42
C SER A 122 19.38 -2.44 -24.83
N VAL A 123 20.33 -1.99 -23.99
CA VAL A 123 21.16 -0.77 -24.24
C VAL A 123 22.67 -1.06 -24.31
N ILE A 124 23.11 -2.32 -24.26
CA ILE A 124 24.53 -2.66 -24.47
C ILE A 124 24.63 -3.92 -25.34
N SER A 125 24.37 -3.80 -26.64
CA SER A 125 24.68 -4.86 -27.61
C SER A 125 24.98 -4.36 -29.04
N GLU A 126 25.29 -3.08 -29.21
CA GLU A 126 25.78 -2.58 -30.50
C GLU A 126 27.00 -1.71 -30.23
N ASP A 127 28.15 -2.36 -29.96
CA ASP A 127 29.51 -1.84 -30.22
C ASP A 127 30.59 -2.88 -29.85
N TRP A 128 30.44 -4.11 -30.37
CA TRP A 128 31.56 -5.08 -30.43
C TRP A 128 32.30 -5.04 -31.78
N GLN A 129 32.12 -3.98 -32.58
CA GLN A 129 32.96 -3.72 -33.75
C GLN A 129 34.27 -3.05 -33.33
N ALA A 130 35.25 -3.84 -32.86
CA ALA A 130 36.67 -3.56 -33.07
C ALA A 130 37.57 -4.56 -32.33
N MET A 131 37.75 -5.79 -32.84
CA MET A 131 39.01 -6.56 -32.70
C MET A 131 39.13 -7.61 -33.81
N THR A 132 39.04 -7.21 -35.08
CA THR A 132 39.67 -7.95 -36.18
C THR A 132 40.90 -7.18 -36.64
N THR A 133 41.87 -7.09 -35.75
CA THR A 133 43.23 -6.65 -36.08
C THR A 133 43.93 -7.81 -36.79
N GLY A 134 44.41 -7.54 -38.01
CA GLY A 134 44.91 -8.55 -38.93
C GLY A 134 46.14 -9.32 -38.45
N TYR A 135 46.28 -10.52 -39.02
CA TYR A 135 47.57 -11.17 -39.18
C TYR A 135 47.82 -11.38 -40.67
N ILE A 136 48.90 -10.74 -41.11
CA ILE A 136 49.60 -10.97 -42.37
C ILE A 136 50.37 -12.27 -42.20
N GLU A 137 50.21 -13.23 -43.12
CA GLU A 137 51.28 -14.07 -43.68
C GLU A 137 50.97 -14.37 -45.15
#